data_AF-A0A497BUB9-F1
#
_entry.id   AF-A0A497BUB9-F1
#
_cell.length_a   1.000
_cell.length_b   1.000
_cell.length_c   1.000
_cell.angle_alpha   90.00
_cell.angle_beta   90.00
_cell.angle_gamma   90.00
#
_symmetry.space_group_name_H-M   'P 1'
#
loop_
_entity.id
_entity.type
_entity.pdbx_description
1 polymer ?
#
loop_
_entity_poly.entity_id
_entity_poly.type
_entity_poly.pdbx_seq_one_letter_code
_entity_poly.pdbx_strand_id
1 'polypeptide(L)'
;MERQTEGAKKRVSDGAFRHYVFETSELLVEAERFLKQVGYELKPTAFIGLVQPDFRAKRKTDSGSYEVVGLVRENLDQAVEALVRLAAIKAARRELDCVLVLPPANEYLLIEFLSEGKGRWYFGIKDTGLMVWFCNPDEHTTMCAIGAPADRDFQKHFYMSKISFDGYMATRGAHILQERLLAEEEEDD
;
A
#
# COMPACT_ATOMS: atom_id res chain seq x y z
N MET A 1 29.83 22.78 -25.41
CA MET A 1 29.54 22.09 -24.13
C MET A 1 28.16 21.49 -24.23
N GLU A 2 28.10 20.29 -24.79
CA GLU A 2 26.86 19.51 -24.87
C GLU A 2 26.60 18.92 -23.48
N ARG A 3 25.49 19.32 -22.85
CA ARG A 3 24.97 18.60 -21.69
C ARG A 3 24.39 17.30 -22.23
N GLN A 4 25.06 16.19 -21.95
CA GLN A 4 24.48 14.86 -22.06
C GLN A 4 23.28 14.82 -21.13
N THR A 5 22.08 14.94 -21.69
CA THR A 5 20.85 14.47 -21.05
C THR A 5 20.96 12.96 -20.99
N GLU A 6 21.42 12.42 -19.86
CA GLU A 6 21.25 11.01 -19.54
C GLU A 6 19.78 10.65 -19.77
N GLY A 7 19.56 9.63 -20.60
CA GLY A 7 18.24 9.27 -21.11
C GLY A 7 17.25 9.08 -19.97
N ALA A 8 16.17 9.85 -19.99
CA ALA A 8 15.00 9.54 -19.17
C ALA A 8 14.61 8.09 -19.47
N LYS A 9 14.86 7.18 -18.51
CA LYS A 9 14.36 5.81 -18.60
C LYS A 9 12.88 5.93 -18.92
N LYS A 10 12.41 5.23 -19.95
CA LYS A 10 10.99 5.21 -20.29
C LYS A 10 10.27 4.38 -19.22
N ARG A 11 9.92 5.04 -18.11
CA ARG A 11 9.39 4.46 -16.87
C ARG A 11 7.89 4.18 -16.92
N VAL A 12 7.27 4.53 -18.03
CA VAL A 12 5.86 4.28 -18.31
C VAL A 12 5.79 3.27 -19.44
N SER A 13 5.12 2.14 -19.19
CA SER A 13 4.89 1.13 -20.21
C SER A 13 4.08 1.70 -21.38
N ASP A 14 4.44 1.32 -22.60
CA ASP A 14 3.59 1.58 -23.78
C ASP A 14 2.38 0.64 -23.78
N GLY A 15 1.20 1.14 -24.16
CA GLY A 15 -0.04 0.35 -24.27
C GLY A 15 -1.30 1.12 -23.85
N ALA A 16 -2.45 0.45 -23.93
CA ALA A 16 -3.74 1.00 -23.49
C ALA A 16 -3.76 1.31 -21.97
N PHE A 17 -2.94 0.59 -21.21
CA PHE A 17 -2.80 0.75 -19.75
C PHE A 17 -1.36 1.16 -19.42
N ARG A 18 -1.15 2.47 -19.28
CA ARG A 18 0.12 3.03 -18.78
C ARG A 18 0.28 2.65 -17.31
N HIS A 19 1.37 1.97 -16.98
CA HIS A 19 1.79 1.73 -15.60
C HIS A 19 3.25 2.15 -15.42
N TYR A 20 3.61 2.46 -14.17
CA TYR A 20 4.98 2.80 -13.81
C TYR A 20 5.79 1.52 -13.61
N VAL A 21 7.02 1.51 -14.12
CA VAL A 21 7.96 0.39 -14.01
C VAL A 21 9.14 0.82 -13.14
N PHE A 22 9.16 0.30 -11.91
CA PHE A 22 10.24 0.49 -10.94
C PHE A 22 10.70 -0.87 -10.43
N GLU A 23 12.00 -1.02 -10.21
CA GLU A 23 12.53 -2.21 -9.54
C GLU A 23 12.12 -2.20 -8.06
N THR A 24 11.97 -3.40 -7.47
CA THR A 24 11.70 -3.54 -6.03
C THR A 24 12.71 -2.77 -5.16
N SER A 25 13.97 -2.75 -5.57
CA SER A 25 15.06 -2.05 -4.89
C SER A 25 14.85 -0.53 -4.85
N GLU A 26 14.39 0.07 -5.96
CA GLU A 26 14.12 1.51 -6.08
C GLU A 26 12.94 1.91 -5.19
N LEU A 27 11.87 1.10 -5.21
CA LEU A 27 10.69 1.30 -4.36
C LEU A 27 11.04 1.17 -2.87
N LEU A 28 11.89 0.21 -2.50
CA LEU A 28 12.35 0.02 -1.13
C LEU A 28 13.15 1.23 -0.64
N VAL A 29 14.12 1.69 -1.43
CA VAL A 29 14.93 2.88 -1.10
C VAL A 29 14.03 4.12 -0.91
N GLU A 30 13.05 4.29 -1.78
CA GLU A 30 12.11 5.41 -1.70
C GLU A 30 11.20 5.31 -0.45
N ALA A 31 10.66 4.13 -0.15
CA ALA A 31 9.85 3.92 1.06
C ALA A 31 10.67 4.20 2.34
N GLU A 32 11.92 3.75 2.38
CA GLU A 32 12.84 4.02 3.48
C GLU A 32 13.19 5.51 3.62
N ARG A 33 13.42 6.20 2.49
CA ARG A 33 13.65 7.65 2.45
C ARG A 33 12.44 8.40 3.01
N PHE A 34 11.24 8.03 2.57
CA PHE A 34 10.00 8.63 3.04
C PHE A 34 9.80 8.41 4.55
N LEU A 35 10.01 7.20 5.06
CA LEU A 35 9.95 6.91 6.51
C LEU A 35 10.92 7.78 7.31
N LYS A 36 12.17 7.93 6.85
CA LYS A 36 13.16 8.83 7.48
C LYS A 36 12.70 10.29 7.47
N GLN A 37 12.10 10.74 6.37
CA GLN A 37 11.55 12.10 6.25
C GLN A 37 10.43 12.37 7.27
N VAL A 38 9.59 11.36 7.56
CA VAL A 38 8.55 11.45 8.60
C VAL A 38 9.16 11.44 10.02
N GLY A 39 10.40 11.00 10.18
CA GLY A 39 11.10 10.89 11.46
C GLY A 39 11.09 9.49 12.05
N TYR A 40 10.84 8.46 11.24
CA TYR A 40 11.04 7.08 11.64
C TYR A 40 12.52 6.69 11.51
N GLU A 41 13.00 5.92 12.50
CA GLU A 41 14.29 5.26 12.45
C GLU A 41 14.13 3.87 11.84
N LEU A 42 14.88 3.59 10.78
CA LEU A 42 14.97 2.24 10.22
C LEU A 42 15.61 1.30 11.24
N LYS A 43 15.08 0.08 11.30
CA LYS A 43 15.58 -1.00 12.16
C LYS A 43 15.91 -2.22 11.29
N PRO A 44 16.85 -3.05 11.72
CA PRO A 44 17.09 -4.34 11.06
C PRO A 44 15.79 -5.14 10.96
N THR A 45 15.57 -5.75 9.80
CA THR A 45 14.45 -6.66 9.61
C THR A 45 14.74 -7.99 10.33
N ALA A 46 13.69 -8.59 10.87
CA ALA A 46 13.72 -9.90 11.51
C ALA A 46 12.38 -10.58 11.24
N PHE A 47 12.34 -11.90 11.35
CA PHE A 47 11.09 -12.65 11.25
C PHE A 47 10.10 -12.20 12.33
N ILE A 48 8.87 -11.92 11.92
CA ILE A 48 7.72 -11.68 12.78
C ILE A 48 6.73 -12.81 12.49
N GLY A 49 6.61 -13.75 13.43
CA GLY A 49 6.01 -15.04 13.14
C GLY A 49 6.85 -15.78 12.10
N LEU A 50 6.26 -16.07 10.93
CA LEU A 50 6.90 -16.81 9.83
C LEU A 50 7.33 -15.92 8.66
N VAL A 51 7.17 -14.60 8.78
CA VAL A 51 7.42 -13.66 7.68
C VAL A 51 8.50 -12.67 8.07
N GLN A 52 9.52 -12.52 7.22
CA GLN A 52 10.44 -11.39 7.28
C GLN A 52 9.91 -10.26 6.39
N PRO A 53 9.73 -9.03 6.90
CA PRO A 53 9.35 -7.88 6.10
C PRO A 53 10.57 -7.33 5.31
N ASP A 54 10.30 -6.58 4.25
CA ASP A 54 11.33 -5.97 3.40
C ASP A 54 11.94 -4.74 4.11
N PHE A 55 11.15 -4.02 4.91
CA PHE A 55 11.65 -2.99 5.82
C PHE A 55 10.92 -3.00 7.16
N ARG A 56 11.58 -2.38 8.15
CA ARG A 56 11.04 -2.14 9.49
C ARG A 56 11.49 -0.79 9.98
N ALA A 57 10.59 0.00 10.53
CA ALA A 57 10.91 1.31 11.08
C ALA A 57 10.13 1.59 12.37
N LYS A 58 10.74 2.40 13.25
CA LYS A 58 10.13 2.81 14.51
C LYS A 58 10.20 4.31 14.69
N ARG A 59 9.16 4.90 15.26
CA ARG A 59 9.16 6.29 15.69
C ARG A 59 8.67 6.36 17.13
N LYS A 60 9.43 7.05 17.97
CA LYS A 60 9.01 7.40 19.32
C LYS A 60 8.59 8.87 19.33
N THR A 61 7.42 9.13 19.88
CA THR A 61 6.87 10.47 20.09
C THR A 61 6.48 10.61 21.55
N ASP A 62 6.09 11.81 21.98
CA ASP A 62 5.53 12.02 23.31
C ASP A 62 4.23 11.22 23.54
N SER A 63 3.49 10.96 22.45
CA SER A 63 2.23 10.22 22.46
C SER A 63 2.37 8.69 22.49
N GLY A 64 3.56 8.16 22.24
CA GLY A 64 3.79 6.71 22.19
C GLY A 64 4.87 6.29 21.21
N SER A 65 4.98 4.97 21.02
CA SER A 65 5.88 4.35 20.05
C SER A 65 5.06 3.74 18.92
N TYR A 66 5.41 4.08 17.69
CA TYR A 66 4.81 3.54 16.48
C TYR A 66 5.84 2.66 15.75
N GLU A 67 5.39 1.56 15.17
CA GLU A 67 6.23 0.62 14.44
C GLU A 67 5.54 0.25 13.13
N VAL A 68 6.23 0.45 12.02
CA VAL A 68 5.77 0.16 10.67
C VAL A 68 6.65 -0.94 10.09
N VAL A 69 6.02 -1.91 9.43
CA VAL A 69 6.67 -2.95 8.65
C VAL A 69 6.02 -3.02 7.28
N GLY A 70 6.80 -3.29 6.24
CA GLY A 70 6.24 -3.37 4.90
C GLY A 70 6.85 -4.42 4.02
N LEU A 71 6.07 -4.78 3.00
CA LEU A 71 6.48 -5.58 1.86
C LEU A 71 6.39 -4.72 0.60
N VAL A 72 7.42 -4.77 -0.23
CA VAL A 72 7.55 -3.98 -1.46
C VAL A 72 7.39 -4.90 -2.65
N ARG A 73 6.52 -4.53 -3.61
CA ARG A 73 6.25 -5.31 -4.82
C ARG A 73 6.24 -4.43 -6.05
N GLU A 74 6.52 -5.04 -7.20
CA GLU A 74 6.69 -4.33 -8.47
C GLU A 74 5.38 -4.04 -9.19
N ASN A 75 4.30 -4.74 -8.82
CA ASN A 75 3.00 -4.62 -9.47
C ASN A 75 1.89 -5.28 -8.65
N LEU A 76 0.65 -5.10 -9.12
CA LEU A 76 -0.56 -5.65 -8.49
C LEU A 76 -0.62 -7.18 -8.56
N ASP A 77 0.02 -7.84 -9.53
CA ASP A 77 0.00 -9.31 -9.63
C ASP A 77 0.67 -9.97 -8.42
N GLN A 78 1.64 -9.28 -7.80
CA GLN A 78 2.31 -9.72 -6.59
C GLN A 78 1.61 -9.25 -5.30
N ALA A 79 0.56 -8.43 -5.39
CA ALA A 79 -0.09 -7.82 -4.23
C ALA A 79 -0.75 -8.86 -3.33
N VAL A 80 -1.41 -9.88 -3.91
CA VAL A 80 -2.14 -10.89 -3.12
C VAL A 80 -1.20 -11.65 -2.19
N GLU A 81 -0.05 -12.12 -2.70
CA GLU A 81 0.97 -12.81 -1.89
C GLU A 81 1.46 -11.93 -0.74
N ALA A 82 1.74 -10.66 -1.04
CA ALA A 82 2.22 -9.71 -0.04
C ALA A 82 1.15 -9.40 1.02
N LEU A 83 -0.11 -9.20 0.62
CA LEU A 83 -1.22 -8.95 1.55
C LEU A 83 -1.44 -10.13 2.49
N VAL A 84 -1.38 -11.37 2.00
CA VAL A 84 -1.49 -12.57 2.85
C VAL A 84 -0.35 -12.63 3.86
N ARG A 85 0.89 -12.33 3.43
CA ARG A 85 2.05 -12.30 4.33
C ARG A 85 1.96 -11.17 5.36
N LEU A 86 1.48 -9.99 4.98
CA LEU A 86 1.24 -8.88 5.90
C LEU A 86 0.13 -9.23 6.91
N ALA A 87 -0.93 -9.90 6.48
CA ALA A 87 -1.97 -10.39 7.37
C ALA A 87 -1.40 -11.39 8.39
N ALA A 88 -0.48 -12.27 7.99
CA ALA A 88 0.22 -13.16 8.90
C ALA A 88 1.10 -12.42 9.92
N ILE A 89 1.82 -11.37 9.50
CA ILE A 89 2.56 -10.49 10.42
C ILE A 89 1.60 -9.84 11.42
N LYS A 90 0.49 -9.29 10.94
CA LYS A 90 -0.52 -8.60 11.75
C LYS A 90 -1.19 -9.55 12.75
N ALA A 91 -1.43 -10.81 12.37
CA ALA A 91 -1.95 -11.84 13.26
C ALA A 91 -0.94 -12.19 14.38
N ALA A 92 0.36 -12.20 14.07
CA ALA A 92 1.41 -12.43 15.06
C ALA A 92 1.64 -11.23 15.99
N ARG A 93 1.50 -9.99 15.48
CA ARG A 93 1.66 -8.73 16.23
C ARG A 93 0.65 -7.68 15.75
N ARG A 94 -0.44 -7.53 16.50
CA ARG A 94 -1.61 -6.70 16.11
C ARG A 94 -1.33 -5.20 16.10
N GLU A 95 -0.39 -4.74 16.91
CA GLU A 95 -0.05 -3.32 17.09
C GLU A 95 0.78 -2.72 15.95
N LEU A 96 1.28 -3.55 15.02
CA LEU A 96 2.11 -3.11 13.91
C LEU A 96 1.30 -2.50 12.78
N ASP A 97 1.74 -1.34 12.31
CA ASP A 97 1.30 -0.82 11.03
C ASP A 97 1.95 -1.65 9.91
N CYS A 98 1.11 -2.35 9.15
CA CYS A 98 1.55 -3.28 8.12
C CYS A 98 1.17 -2.72 6.74
N VAL A 99 2.16 -2.52 5.88
CA VAL A 99 1.97 -1.83 4.60
C VAL A 99 2.46 -2.64 3.41
N LEU A 100 1.64 -2.71 2.37
CA LEU A 100 2.07 -3.09 1.03
C LEU A 100 2.50 -1.83 0.27
N VAL A 101 3.72 -1.81 -0.24
CA VAL A 101 4.25 -0.74 -1.11
C VAL A 101 4.25 -1.23 -2.55
N LEU A 102 3.64 -0.44 -3.42
CA LEU A 102 3.57 -0.66 -4.87
C LEU A 102 4.03 0.59 -5.62
N PRO A 103 4.42 0.48 -6.90
CA PRO A 103 4.52 1.66 -7.75
C PRO A 103 3.13 2.25 -8.00
N PRO A 104 3.03 3.51 -8.50
CA PRO A 104 1.74 4.07 -8.87
C PRO A 104 1.06 3.20 -9.93
N ALA A 105 -0.19 2.82 -9.65
CA ALA A 105 -0.99 1.99 -10.52
C ALA A 105 -2.02 2.83 -11.29
N ASN A 106 -2.45 2.32 -12.44
CA ASN A 106 -3.60 2.86 -13.14
C ASN A 106 -4.86 2.70 -12.26
N GLU A 107 -5.62 3.77 -12.09
CA GLU A 107 -6.82 3.77 -11.23
C GLU A 107 -7.82 2.67 -11.61
N TYR A 108 -8.02 2.42 -12.91
CA TYR A 108 -8.93 1.39 -13.40
C TYR A 108 -8.50 -0.01 -12.93
N LEU A 109 -7.21 -0.35 -13.08
CA LEU A 109 -6.66 -1.64 -12.65
C LEU A 109 -6.77 -1.81 -11.13
N LEU A 110 -6.57 -0.72 -10.37
CA LEU A 110 -6.72 -0.75 -8.92
C LEU A 110 -8.18 -0.99 -8.50
N ILE A 111 -9.14 -0.35 -9.17
CA ILE A 111 -10.58 -0.55 -8.91
C ILE A 111 -10.98 -1.98 -9.26
N GLU A 112 -10.53 -2.52 -10.39
CA GLU A 112 -10.79 -3.91 -10.77
C GLU A 112 -10.25 -4.88 -9.73
N PHE A 113 -8.97 -4.74 -9.35
CA PHE A 113 -8.34 -5.57 -8.32
C PHE A 113 -9.12 -5.51 -7.00
N LEU A 114 -9.46 -4.31 -6.52
CA LEU A 114 -10.14 -4.18 -5.23
C LEU A 114 -11.61 -4.60 -5.28
N SER A 115 -12.25 -4.57 -6.45
CA SER A 115 -13.63 -5.04 -6.65
C SER A 115 -13.73 -6.54 -6.93
N GLU A 116 -12.62 -7.20 -7.24
CA GLU A 116 -12.56 -8.63 -7.56
C GLU A 116 -13.20 -9.49 -6.46
N GLY A 117 -13.92 -10.54 -6.88
CA GLY A 117 -14.59 -11.45 -5.94
C GLY A 117 -15.59 -10.73 -5.04
N LYS A 118 -16.35 -9.78 -5.61
CA LYS A 118 -17.27 -8.89 -4.88
C LYS A 118 -16.55 -8.12 -3.77
N GLY A 119 -15.38 -7.54 -4.04
CA GLY A 119 -14.67 -6.72 -3.06
C GLY A 119 -13.83 -7.49 -2.04
N ARG A 120 -13.53 -8.78 -2.29
CA ARG A 120 -12.82 -9.67 -1.35
C ARG A 120 -11.53 -9.04 -0.84
N TRP A 121 -10.73 -8.47 -1.73
CA TRP A 121 -9.44 -7.89 -1.37
C TRP A 121 -9.59 -6.57 -0.61
N TYR A 122 -10.52 -5.71 -1.04
CA TYR A 122 -10.80 -4.46 -0.32
C TYR A 122 -11.22 -4.74 1.13
N PHE A 123 -12.26 -5.56 1.35
CA PHE A 123 -12.72 -5.86 2.70
C PHE A 123 -11.67 -6.61 3.51
N GLY A 124 -10.93 -7.54 2.91
CA GLY A 124 -9.82 -8.23 3.57
C GLY A 124 -8.74 -7.26 4.08
N ILE A 125 -8.36 -6.24 3.30
CA ILE A 125 -7.41 -5.20 3.72
C ILE A 125 -7.99 -4.39 4.89
N LYS A 126 -9.27 -4.01 4.84
CA LYS A 126 -9.93 -3.22 5.89
C LYS A 126 -10.04 -3.99 7.20
N ASP A 127 -10.51 -5.23 7.16
CA ASP A 127 -10.74 -6.07 8.35
C ASP A 127 -9.44 -6.40 9.08
N THR A 128 -8.34 -6.52 8.33
CA THR A 128 -7.01 -6.77 8.90
C THR A 128 -6.28 -5.49 9.31
N GLY A 129 -6.80 -4.30 8.96
CA GLY A 129 -6.15 -3.03 9.24
C GLY A 129 -4.80 -2.88 8.52
N LEU A 130 -4.71 -3.39 7.29
CA LEU A 130 -3.54 -3.23 6.43
C LEU A 130 -3.60 -1.90 5.67
N MET A 131 -2.43 -1.44 5.23
CA MET A 131 -2.29 -0.26 4.39
C MET A 131 -1.73 -0.62 3.02
N VAL A 132 -2.09 0.18 2.01
CA VAL A 132 -1.49 0.12 0.67
C VAL A 132 -0.95 1.49 0.33
N TRP A 133 0.35 1.56 0.04
CA TRP A 133 1.02 2.78 -0.41
C TRP A 133 1.42 2.68 -1.87
N PHE A 134 1.29 3.81 -2.58
CA PHE A 134 1.98 4.00 -3.85
C PHE A 134 3.18 4.90 -3.65
N CYS A 135 4.35 4.41 -4.04
CA CYS A 135 5.61 5.12 -4.00
C CYS A 135 6.09 5.40 -5.42
N ASN A 136 6.38 6.66 -5.74
CA ASN A 136 7.00 7.06 -6.99
C ASN A 136 8.44 7.55 -6.72
N PRO A 137 9.46 6.70 -6.96
CA PRO A 137 10.87 7.08 -6.78
C PRO A 137 11.32 8.27 -7.62
N ASP A 138 10.80 8.45 -8.84
CA ASP A 138 11.23 9.53 -9.73
C ASP A 138 10.71 10.91 -9.24
N GLU A 139 9.52 10.94 -8.62
CA GLU A 139 8.90 12.17 -8.10
C GLU A 139 9.12 12.35 -6.59
N HIS A 140 9.72 11.38 -5.92
CA HIS A 140 9.90 11.37 -4.46
C HIS A 140 8.57 11.55 -3.70
N THR A 141 7.50 10.95 -4.22
CA THR A 141 6.15 11.00 -3.63
C THR A 141 5.73 9.64 -3.08
N THR A 142 5.00 9.69 -1.97
CA THR A 142 4.34 8.51 -1.39
C THR A 142 2.92 8.89 -1.02
N MET A 143 1.94 8.09 -1.43
CA MET A 143 0.53 8.25 -1.06
C MET A 143 0.02 6.99 -0.36
N CYS A 144 -0.84 7.18 0.64
CA CYS A 144 -1.60 6.09 1.25
C CYS A 144 -2.91 5.90 0.48
N ALA A 145 -3.00 4.87 -0.35
CA ALA A 145 -4.16 4.62 -1.20
C ALA A 145 -5.32 4.02 -0.39
N ILE A 146 -5.01 3.05 0.48
CA ILE A 146 -5.97 2.34 1.34
C ILE A 146 -5.44 2.29 2.77
N GLY A 147 -6.33 2.52 3.74
CA GLY A 147 -5.99 2.49 5.16
C GLY A 147 -5.40 3.81 5.65
N ALA A 148 -4.94 3.81 6.91
CA ALA A 148 -4.31 4.95 7.55
C ALA A 148 -3.32 4.46 8.62
N PRO A 149 -2.20 5.18 8.84
CA PRO A 149 -1.25 4.86 9.88
C PRO A 149 -1.82 5.15 11.26
N ALA A 150 -1.37 4.42 12.27
CA ALA A 150 -1.71 4.68 13.67
C ALA A 150 -1.12 6.02 14.16
N ASP A 151 0.05 6.41 13.64
CA ASP A 151 0.65 7.72 13.84
C ASP A 151 -0.15 8.77 13.04
N ARG A 152 -1.01 9.55 13.72
CA ARG A 152 -1.84 10.57 13.06
C ARG A 152 -1.03 11.71 12.45
N ASP A 153 0.16 11.99 12.96
CA ASP A 153 1.02 13.02 12.39
C ASP A 153 1.68 12.52 11.10
N PHE A 154 1.94 11.21 10.99
CA PHE A 154 2.39 10.57 9.74
C PHE A 154 1.49 10.95 8.56
N GLN A 155 0.18 10.87 8.73
CA GLN A 155 -0.81 11.06 7.66
C GLN A 155 -0.59 12.37 6.87
N LYS A 156 -0.09 13.42 7.53
CA LYS A 156 0.14 14.75 6.93
C LYS A 156 1.27 14.75 5.90
N HIS A 157 2.16 13.77 5.94
CA HIS A 157 3.33 13.68 5.05
C HIS A 157 3.02 13.01 3.71
N PHE A 158 1.90 12.28 3.59
CA PHE A 158 1.53 11.68 2.31
C PHE A 158 1.22 12.75 1.25
N TYR A 159 1.67 12.49 0.03
CA TYR A 159 1.23 13.23 -1.15
C TYR A 159 -0.29 13.09 -1.28
N MET A 160 -0.97 14.20 -1.56
CA MET A 160 -2.43 14.27 -1.63
C MET A 160 -3.14 13.70 -0.38
N SER A 161 -2.60 13.91 0.83
CA SER A 161 -3.15 13.41 2.11
C SER A 161 -4.63 13.74 2.40
N LYS A 162 -5.25 14.64 1.63
CA LYS A 162 -6.66 15.03 1.71
C LYS A 162 -7.58 14.30 0.70
N ILE A 163 -7.02 13.58 -0.27
CA ILE A 163 -7.77 12.85 -1.29
C ILE A 163 -7.67 11.37 -0.95
N SER A 164 -8.82 10.74 -0.73
CA SER A 164 -8.89 9.37 -0.25
C SER A 164 -9.50 8.46 -1.31
N PHE A 165 -8.62 7.74 -2.01
CA PHE A 165 -9.05 6.64 -2.88
C PHE A 165 -9.80 5.57 -2.07
N ASP A 166 -9.41 5.33 -0.81
CA ASP A 166 -10.16 4.51 0.15
C ASP A 166 -11.62 4.99 0.32
N GLY A 167 -11.88 6.30 0.36
CA GLY A 167 -13.23 6.85 0.44
C GLY A 167 -14.08 6.58 -0.80
N TYR A 168 -13.48 6.63 -2.00
CA TYR A 168 -14.13 6.20 -3.23
C TYR A 168 -14.49 4.71 -3.17
N MET A 169 -13.53 3.87 -2.77
CA MET A 169 -13.74 2.43 -2.64
C MET A 169 -14.76 2.06 -1.56
N ALA A 170 -14.84 2.80 -0.45
CA ALA A 170 -15.86 2.59 0.58
C ALA A 170 -17.28 2.82 0.04
N THR A 171 -17.46 3.86 -0.76
CA THR A 171 -18.76 4.16 -1.41
C THR A 171 -19.14 3.05 -2.38
N ARG A 172 -18.19 2.60 -3.22
CA ARG A 172 -18.39 1.48 -4.14
C ARG A 172 -18.63 0.16 -3.40
N GLY A 173 -17.91 -0.07 -2.31
CA GLY A 173 -17.99 -1.26 -1.47
C GLY A 173 -19.38 -1.42 -0.83
N ALA A 174 -20.06 -0.32 -0.48
CA ALA A 174 -21.43 -0.38 0.03
C ALA A 174 -22.40 -1.00 -1.00
N HIS A 175 -22.27 -0.64 -2.29
CA HIS A 175 -23.05 -1.26 -3.37
C HIS A 175 -22.73 -2.74 -3.54
N ILE A 176 -21.44 -3.10 -3.47
CA ILE A 176 -20.99 -4.49 -3.58
C ILE A 176 -21.53 -5.36 -2.42
N LEU A 177 -21.58 -4.82 -1.19
CA LEU A 177 -22.16 -5.51 -0.04
C LEU A 177 -23.67 -5.70 -0.20
N GLN A 178 -24.37 -4.70 -0.71
CA GLN A 178 -25.80 -4.81 -0.99
C GLN A 178 -26.07 -5.92 -2.01
N GLU A 179 -25.30 -6.02 -3.09
CA GLU A 179 -25.41 -7.10 -4.08
C GLU A 179 -25.07 -8.48 -3.51
N ARG A 180 -24.19 -8.57 -2.51
CA ARG A 180 -23.92 -9.83 -1.80
C ARG A 180 -25.12 -10.29 -0.99
N LEU A 181 -25.67 -9.39 -0.16
CA LEU A 181 -26.80 -9.69 0.70
C LEU A 181 -28.03 -10.12 -0.11
N LEU A 182 -28.34 -9.41 -1.20
CA LEU A 182 -29.45 -9.77 -2.09
C LEU A 182 -29.25 -11.15 -2.75
N ALA A 183 -28.02 -11.49 -3.15
CA ALA A 183 -27.75 -12.80 -3.73
C ALA A 183 -27.82 -13.94 -2.70
N GLU A 184 -27.45 -13.69 -1.45
CA GLU A 184 -27.60 -14.67 -0.35
C GLU A 184 -29.09 -14.90 -0.01
N GLU A 185 -29.91 -13.84 -0.02
CA GLU A 185 -31.37 -13.93 0.17
C GLU A 185 -32.08 -14.72 -0.96
N GLU A 186 -31.59 -14.62 -2.21
CA GLU A 186 -32.13 -15.36 -3.36
C GLU A 186 -31.72 -16.84 -3.40
N GLU A 187 -30.65 -17.24 -2.71
CA GLU A 187 -30.18 -18.64 -2.63
C GLU A 187 -30.86 -19.45 -1.50
N ASP A 188 -31.45 -18.75 -0.52
CA ASP A 188 -32.14 -19.34 0.64
C ASP A 188 -33.67 -19.56 0.42
N ASP A 189 -34.21 -19.15 -0.74
CA ASP A 189 -35.60 -19.34 -1.22
C ASP A 189 -35.75 -20.49 -2.24
#